data_AF-A0ABD2QN89-F1
#
_entry.id   AF-A0ABD2QN89-F1
#
_cell.length_a   1.000
_cell.length_b   1.000
_cell.length_c   1.000
_cell.angle_alpha   90.00
_cell.angle_beta   90.00
_cell.angle_gamma   90.00
#
_symmetry.space_group_name_H-M   'P 1'
#
loop_
_entity.id
_entity.type
_entity.pdbx_description
1 polymer ?
#
loop_
_entity_poly.entity_id
_entity_poly.type
_entity_poly.pdbx_seq_one_letter_code
_entity_poly.pdbx_strand_id
1 'polypeptide(L)'
;MVKKIPQFGTKALIDSLHRVVLSIDERIHRIGIQSEFACRLLSWKFPEEKASSVDIPSILKRLQYHPKNDDANAFCHLFLLEIIIDRTLYFMFLHLIEQNPDYVASIFESQKVINAEPSTILDLYVAIPVKQLNIKTTLADPEVNQESLESKIAKKLIKKNLDRNSVAYQTQNWLKNLSLEPEKAVQKEVHDFQSQTAIENVPLDSNMLRSLLLEMVKTMEKLKLPSLVAKEVTAWEETSFEDQLEIISGIKVDTSRIVRLKENLESKLLRSGKQFELLDSKIQSLIDRIKDIGKKQQTLRSHFGQFVEMTKTSSGEIDRLFHEMANNQLLYGDELLKHKTQLALVNVQVANFKRSVLPLITNSVVTESSSLSVLANAFLQENNLKSQKITELTNEVTKHSAEISSISEKLETQKGRFCEVTKDLNERTKECQKAEDELDVTKEELEGEKKRSRELSEKLENIGKVTEKEEALRADLGRLKVELCAKDKLIEELRKKVLKLEDQCCLMAEYPDLNGPIEVTATNEERGLKQEMQDQIRANELRISLLHKQTEKLRVAACKLE
;
A
#
# COMPACT_ATOMS: atom_id res chain seq x y z
N MET A 1 -18.83 -15.50 14.78
CA MET A 1 -19.25 -15.34 13.37
C MET A 1 -18.02 -15.12 12.51
N VAL A 2 -17.53 -16.17 11.84
CA VAL A 2 -16.42 -16.04 10.89
C VAL A 2 -16.94 -15.22 9.70
N LYS A 3 -16.39 -14.01 9.50
CA LYS A 3 -16.67 -13.23 8.28
C LYS A 3 -16.25 -14.08 7.10
N LYS A 4 -17.22 -14.59 6.32
CA LYS A 4 -16.94 -15.28 5.05
C LYS A 4 -16.05 -14.36 4.23
N ILE A 5 -14.84 -14.81 3.94
CA ILE A 5 -13.91 -14.17 3.02
C ILE A 5 -14.70 -13.95 1.71
N PRO A 6 -14.70 -12.73 1.14
CA PRO A 6 -15.42 -12.48 -0.10
C PRO A 6 -14.97 -13.49 -1.15
N GLN A 7 -15.92 -14.27 -1.68
CA GLN A 7 -15.65 -15.26 -2.71
C GLN A 7 -15.11 -14.53 -3.95
N PHE A 8 -13.95 -14.96 -4.43
CA PHE A 8 -13.37 -14.49 -5.68
C PHE A 8 -14.35 -14.79 -6.83
N GLY A 9 -14.41 -13.92 -7.85
CA GLY A 9 -15.21 -14.19 -9.05
C GLY A 9 -16.71 -13.93 -8.91
N THR A 10 -17.16 -13.27 -7.83
CA THR A 10 -18.57 -12.84 -7.78
C THR A 10 -18.86 -11.81 -8.88
N LYS A 11 -20.07 -11.87 -9.46
CA LYS A 11 -20.54 -10.93 -10.48
C LYS A 11 -20.28 -9.48 -10.10
N ALA A 12 -20.65 -9.11 -8.87
CA ALA A 12 -20.48 -7.75 -8.37
C ALA A 12 -19.01 -7.30 -8.36
N LEU A 13 -18.08 -8.20 -8.07
CA LEU A 13 -16.66 -7.90 -8.04
C LEU A 13 -16.08 -7.77 -9.45
N ILE A 14 -16.41 -8.69 -10.36
CA ILE A 14 -16.03 -8.61 -11.79
C ILE A 14 -16.56 -7.31 -12.41
N ASP A 15 -17.85 -7.01 -12.21
CA ASP A 15 -18.47 -5.76 -12.68
C ASP A 15 -17.78 -4.53 -12.08
N SER A 16 -17.34 -4.60 -10.82
CA SER A 16 -16.60 -3.52 -10.17
C SER A 16 -15.22 -3.33 -10.77
N LEU A 17 -14.49 -4.42 -11.03
CA LEU A 17 -13.17 -4.36 -11.65
C LEU A 17 -13.25 -3.85 -13.10
N HIS A 18 -14.27 -4.26 -13.86
CA HIS A 18 -14.58 -3.69 -15.17
C HIS A 18 -14.68 -2.17 -15.13
N ARG A 19 -15.44 -1.62 -14.18
CA ARG A 19 -15.58 -0.18 -14.01
C ARG A 19 -14.27 0.50 -13.67
N VAL A 20 -13.43 -0.13 -12.83
CA VAL A 20 -12.10 0.40 -12.49
C VAL A 20 -11.21 0.43 -13.74
N VAL A 21 -11.13 -0.67 -14.49
CA VAL A 21 -10.35 -0.74 -15.74
C VAL A 21 -10.80 0.34 -16.73
N LEU A 22 -12.11 0.46 -16.98
CA LEU A 22 -12.65 1.50 -17.86
C LEU A 22 -12.31 2.91 -17.37
N SER A 23 -12.44 3.16 -16.06
CA SER A 23 -12.15 4.47 -15.49
C SER A 23 -10.67 4.87 -15.65
N ILE A 24 -9.75 3.93 -15.45
CA ILE A 24 -8.32 4.17 -15.66
C ILE A 24 -8.05 4.40 -17.16
N ASP A 25 -8.64 3.58 -18.03
CA ASP A 25 -8.44 3.69 -19.47
C ASP A 25 -8.99 5.00 -20.07
N GLU A 26 -10.14 5.47 -19.58
CA GLU A 26 -10.68 6.79 -19.91
C GLU A 26 -9.79 7.94 -19.43
N ARG A 27 -9.11 7.79 -18.29
CA ARG A 27 -8.13 8.79 -17.81
C ARG A 27 -6.89 8.80 -18.67
N ILE A 28 -6.39 7.63 -19.07
CA ILE A 28 -5.27 7.48 -20.00
C ILE A 28 -5.58 8.16 -21.34
N HIS A 29 -6.78 7.90 -21.89
CA HIS A 29 -7.24 8.55 -23.12
C HIS A 29 -7.34 10.08 -22.99
N ARG A 30 -7.72 10.60 -21.80
CA ARG A 30 -7.81 12.05 -21.55
C ARG A 30 -6.46 12.76 -21.46
N ILE A 31 -5.45 12.13 -20.87
CA ILE A 31 -4.08 12.69 -20.86
C ILE A 31 -3.56 12.82 -22.30
N GLY A 32 -4.00 11.90 -23.17
CA GLY A 32 -3.69 11.92 -24.59
C GLY A 32 -2.29 11.37 -24.87
N ILE A 33 -2.20 10.49 -25.86
CA ILE A 33 -0.95 9.90 -26.32
C ILE A 33 -0.28 10.90 -27.28
N GLN A 34 -0.04 12.13 -26.82
CA GLN A 34 0.58 13.18 -27.66
C GLN A 34 2.11 13.11 -27.61
N SER A 35 2.67 12.51 -26.55
CA SER A 35 4.11 12.34 -26.42
C SER A 35 4.58 11.12 -27.21
N GLU A 36 5.62 11.30 -28.04
CA GLU A 36 6.28 10.21 -28.76
C GLU A 36 6.77 9.10 -27.81
N PHE A 37 7.13 9.47 -26.57
CA PHE A 37 7.59 8.54 -25.54
C PHE A 37 6.47 7.66 -24.98
N ALA A 38 5.22 8.15 -24.96
CA ALA A 38 4.06 7.38 -24.50
C ALA A 38 3.83 6.12 -25.37
N CYS A 39 4.18 6.19 -26.66
CA CYS A 39 4.06 5.09 -27.61
C CYS A 39 5.19 4.06 -27.55
N ARG A 40 6.20 4.25 -26.68
CA ARG A 40 7.37 3.36 -26.57
C ARG A 40 7.30 2.39 -25.39
N LEU A 41 6.31 2.52 -24.52
CA LEU A 41 6.15 1.62 -23.38
C LEU A 41 5.40 0.33 -23.80
N LEU A 42 5.95 -0.82 -23.43
CA LEU A 42 5.28 -2.12 -23.60
C LEU A 42 4.24 -2.34 -22.50
N SER A 43 3.19 -3.10 -22.81
CA SER A 43 2.20 -3.50 -21.81
C SER A 43 2.85 -4.50 -20.83
N TRP A 44 2.58 -4.33 -19.54
CA TRP A 44 2.92 -5.32 -18.51
C TRP A 44 2.19 -6.63 -18.72
N LYS A 45 0.91 -6.58 -19.09
CA LYS A 45 0.12 -7.80 -19.31
C LYS A 45 0.38 -8.43 -20.68
N PHE A 46 0.67 -7.61 -21.69
CA PHE A 46 0.95 -8.03 -23.06
C PHE A 46 2.33 -7.52 -23.49
N PRO A 47 3.43 -8.14 -23.05
CA PRO A 47 4.80 -7.62 -23.29
C PRO A 47 5.16 -7.41 -24.75
N GLU A 48 4.50 -8.13 -25.67
CA GLU A 48 4.71 -8.01 -27.11
C GLU A 48 3.96 -6.83 -27.75
N GLU A 49 3.05 -6.20 -27.01
CA GLU A 49 2.23 -5.09 -27.46
C GLU A 49 2.60 -3.79 -26.74
N LYS A 50 2.41 -2.66 -27.43
CA LYS A 50 2.57 -1.35 -26.80
C LYS A 50 1.41 -1.13 -25.83
N ALA A 51 1.69 -0.60 -24.65
CA ALA A 51 0.65 -0.26 -23.67
C ALA A 51 -0.40 0.70 -24.26
N SER A 52 0.00 1.56 -25.19
CA SER A 52 -0.89 2.47 -25.92
C SER A 52 -1.81 1.79 -26.93
N SER A 53 -1.47 0.60 -27.43
CA SER A 53 -2.23 -0.11 -28.47
C SER A 53 -3.20 -1.17 -27.94
N VAL A 54 -3.17 -1.45 -26.63
CA VAL A 54 -4.03 -2.48 -26.01
C VAL A 54 -5.51 -2.08 -26.13
N ASP A 55 -6.31 -2.90 -26.82
CA ASP A 55 -7.76 -2.68 -27.00
C ASP A 55 -8.56 -3.15 -25.77
N ILE A 56 -8.59 -2.29 -24.75
CA ILE A 56 -9.29 -2.53 -23.49
C ILE A 56 -10.79 -2.82 -23.69
N PRO A 57 -11.55 -2.08 -24.52
CA PRO A 57 -12.94 -2.41 -24.81
C PRO A 57 -13.14 -3.84 -25.33
N SER A 58 -12.29 -4.33 -26.24
CA SER A 58 -12.40 -5.69 -26.77
C SER A 58 -12.00 -6.76 -25.74
N ILE A 59 -11.00 -6.49 -24.90
CA ILE A 59 -10.62 -7.38 -23.79
C ILE A 59 -11.78 -7.50 -22.79
N LEU A 60 -12.35 -6.38 -22.35
CA LEU A 60 -13.46 -6.39 -21.40
C LEU A 60 -14.70 -7.08 -21.95
N LYS A 61 -15.00 -6.96 -23.25
CA LYS A 61 -16.10 -7.73 -23.86
C LYS A 61 -15.96 -9.25 -23.67
N ARG A 62 -14.73 -9.76 -23.55
CA ARG A 62 -14.44 -11.19 -23.34
C ARG A 62 -14.42 -11.60 -21.87
N LEU A 63 -14.20 -10.67 -20.94
CA LEU A 63 -14.04 -10.93 -19.49
C LEU A 63 -15.34 -10.77 -18.71
N GLN A 64 -16.45 -11.34 -19.18
CA GLN A 64 -17.75 -11.16 -18.54
C GLN A 64 -18.01 -12.20 -17.44
N TYR A 65 -18.85 -11.86 -16.47
CA TYR A 65 -19.32 -12.82 -15.48
C TYR A 65 -20.15 -13.94 -16.14
N HIS A 66 -19.82 -15.18 -15.79
CA HIS A 66 -20.48 -16.39 -16.23
C HIS A 66 -21.26 -17.04 -15.06
N PRO A 67 -22.61 -17.01 -15.07
CA PRO A 67 -23.44 -17.43 -13.93
C PRO A 67 -23.30 -18.90 -13.47
N LYS A 68 -22.70 -19.75 -14.31
CA LYS A 68 -22.58 -21.19 -14.09
C LYS A 68 -21.13 -21.68 -14.19
N ASN A 69 -20.17 -20.76 -14.17
CA ASN A 69 -18.76 -21.08 -14.39
C ASN A 69 -17.90 -20.25 -13.45
N ASP A 70 -17.91 -20.62 -12.17
CA ASP A 70 -17.10 -19.99 -11.09
C ASP A 70 -15.62 -19.94 -11.47
N ASP A 71 -15.22 -20.97 -12.17
CA ASP A 71 -13.94 -21.16 -12.78
C ASP A 71 -13.56 -20.01 -13.74
N ALA A 72 -14.36 -19.80 -14.78
CA ALA A 72 -14.18 -18.67 -15.70
C ALA A 72 -14.27 -17.31 -14.96
N ASN A 73 -15.06 -17.23 -13.90
CA ASN A 73 -15.17 -16.01 -13.10
C ASN A 73 -13.91 -15.71 -12.27
N ALA A 74 -13.28 -16.74 -11.69
CA ALA A 74 -12.01 -16.61 -10.99
C ALA A 74 -10.91 -16.15 -11.96
N PHE A 75 -10.86 -16.74 -13.16
CA PHE A 75 -9.97 -16.29 -14.23
C PHE A 75 -10.24 -14.83 -14.62
N CYS A 76 -11.50 -14.47 -14.89
CA CYS A 76 -11.85 -13.09 -15.25
C CYS A 76 -11.43 -12.12 -14.14
N HIS A 77 -11.65 -12.47 -12.88
CA HIS A 77 -11.23 -11.65 -11.74
C HIS A 77 -9.71 -11.43 -11.73
N LEU A 78 -8.91 -12.49 -11.78
CA LEU A 78 -7.45 -12.38 -11.78
C LEU A 78 -6.95 -11.59 -12.99
N PHE A 79 -7.47 -11.89 -14.18
CA PHE A 79 -7.08 -11.21 -15.41
C PHE A 79 -7.43 -9.72 -15.35
N LEU A 80 -8.60 -9.35 -14.80
CA LEU A 80 -8.96 -7.95 -14.60
C LEU A 80 -8.04 -7.23 -13.62
N LEU A 81 -7.57 -7.89 -12.56
CA LEU A 81 -6.58 -7.32 -11.64
C LEU A 81 -5.24 -7.06 -12.35
N GLU A 82 -4.78 -7.98 -13.18
CA GLU A 82 -3.57 -7.79 -13.97
C GLU A 82 -3.70 -6.64 -14.99
N ILE A 83 -4.88 -6.50 -15.61
CA ILE A 83 -5.18 -5.35 -16.47
C ILE A 83 -5.20 -4.05 -15.66
N ILE A 84 -5.73 -4.04 -14.43
CA ILE A 84 -5.66 -2.85 -13.56
C ILE A 84 -4.21 -2.47 -13.28
N ILE A 85 -3.34 -3.45 -12.98
CA ILE A 85 -1.91 -3.21 -12.75
C ILE A 85 -1.26 -2.62 -14.01
N ASP A 86 -1.49 -3.26 -15.16
CA ASP A 86 -0.99 -2.80 -16.46
C ASP A 86 -1.39 -1.35 -16.77
N ARG A 87 -2.69 -1.03 -16.67
CA ARG A 87 -3.20 0.32 -16.95
C ARG A 87 -2.73 1.34 -15.92
N THR A 88 -2.59 0.96 -14.66
CA THR A 88 -2.09 1.87 -13.61
C THR A 88 -0.62 2.21 -13.84
N LEU A 89 0.21 1.24 -14.19
CA LEU A 89 1.62 1.47 -14.53
C LEU A 89 1.75 2.41 -15.74
N TYR A 90 0.96 2.17 -16.79
CA TYR A 90 0.96 3.06 -17.95
C TYR A 90 0.45 4.48 -17.61
N PHE A 91 -0.61 4.59 -16.82
CA PHE A 91 -1.11 5.88 -16.34
C PHE A 91 -0.08 6.66 -15.54
N MET A 92 0.65 6.00 -14.62
CA MET A 92 1.73 6.63 -13.86
C MET A 92 2.85 7.12 -14.78
N PHE A 93 3.24 6.32 -15.76
CA PHE A 93 4.25 6.73 -16.75
C PHE A 93 3.82 7.94 -17.57
N LEU A 94 2.57 7.99 -18.03
CA LEU A 94 2.02 9.16 -18.72
C LEU A 94 2.03 10.41 -17.84
N HIS A 95 1.65 10.26 -16.57
CA HIS A 95 1.69 11.37 -15.62
C HIS A 95 3.13 11.84 -15.38
N LEU A 96 4.09 10.93 -15.31
CA LEU A 96 5.50 11.28 -15.19
C LEU A 96 6.01 12.07 -16.41
N ILE A 97 5.65 11.65 -17.63
CA ILE A 97 5.95 12.39 -18.86
C ILE A 97 5.35 13.79 -18.81
N GLU A 98 4.09 13.92 -18.38
CA GLU A 98 3.40 15.20 -18.29
C GLU A 98 4.08 16.16 -17.31
N GLN A 99 4.53 15.64 -16.16
CA GLN A 99 5.19 16.46 -15.13
C GLN A 99 6.65 16.78 -15.46
N ASN A 100 7.38 15.87 -16.13
CA ASN A 100 8.83 15.97 -16.33
C ASN A 100 9.27 15.52 -17.74
N PRO A 101 8.81 16.19 -18.82
CA PRO A 101 9.05 15.73 -20.19
C PRO A 101 10.53 15.67 -20.55
N ASP A 102 11.33 16.67 -20.15
CA ASP A 102 12.76 16.75 -20.47
C ASP A 102 13.58 15.63 -19.80
N TYR A 103 13.21 15.27 -18.56
CA TYR A 103 13.86 14.20 -17.82
C TYR A 103 13.61 12.84 -18.47
N VAL A 104 12.34 12.55 -18.79
CA VAL A 104 11.98 11.31 -19.47
C VAL A 104 12.66 11.24 -20.84
N ALA A 105 12.68 12.33 -21.61
CA ALA A 105 13.37 12.39 -22.90
C ALA A 105 14.86 12.04 -22.76
N SER A 106 15.56 12.65 -21.80
CA SER A 106 16.99 12.39 -21.58
C SER A 106 17.31 10.92 -21.27
N ILE A 107 16.40 10.22 -20.58
CA ILE A 107 16.58 8.82 -20.22
C ILE A 107 16.39 7.92 -21.43
N PHE A 108 15.31 8.13 -22.19
CA PHE A 108 15.09 7.38 -23.43
C PHE A 108 16.21 7.60 -24.45
N GLU A 109 16.76 8.81 -24.53
CA GLU A 109 17.93 9.11 -25.36
C GLU A 109 19.20 8.39 -24.85
N SER A 110 19.45 8.42 -23.54
CA SER A 110 20.65 7.80 -22.93
C SER A 110 20.68 6.28 -23.06
N GLN A 111 19.52 5.61 -22.97
CA GLN A 111 19.44 4.15 -22.99
C GLN A 111 19.30 3.56 -24.41
N LYS A 112 19.09 4.39 -25.44
CA LYS A 112 18.77 3.94 -26.82
C LYS A 112 17.63 2.92 -26.89
N VAL A 113 16.70 3.01 -25.93
CA VAL A 113 15.62 2.03 -25.78
C VAL A 113 14.51 2.37 -26.78
N ILE A 114 14.32 1.47 -27.76
CA ILE A 114 13.24 1.57 -28.74
C ILE A 114 11.90 1.27 -28.07
N ASN A 115 11.88 0.27 -27.18
CA ASN A 115 10.72 -0.14 -26.39
C ASN A 115 11.12 -0.32 -24.92
N ALA A 116 10.50 0.44 -24.01
CA ALA A 116 10.78 0.34 -22.59
C ALA A 116 9.91 -0.74 -21.94
N GLU A 117 10.55 -1.60 -21.16
CA GLU A 117 9.85 -2.53 -20.28
C GLU A 117 9.18 -1.76 -19.13
N PRO A 118 8.09 -2.28 -18.53
CA PRO A 118 7.43 -1.59 -17.43
C PRO A 118 8.30 -1.50 -16.16
N SER A 119 9.30 -2.37 -16.01
CA SER A 119 10.32 -2.29 -14.95
C SER A 119 11.06 -0.94 -14.97
N THR A 120 11.31 -0.40 -16.16
CA THR A 120 11.91 0.93 -16.36
C THR A 120 11.07 2.05 -15.71
N ILE A 121 9.75 1.90 -15.59
CA ILE A 121 8.88 2.90 -14.95
C ILE A 121 9.14 2.98 -13.45
N LEU A 122 9.34 1.83 -12.79
CA LEU A 122 9.62 1.78 -11.36
C LEU A 122 10.99 2.41 -11.08
N ASP A 123 11.99 2.09 -11.90
CA ASP A 123 13.32 2.70 -11.80
C ASP A 123 13.27 4.22 -12.02
N LEU A 124 12.47 4.67 -12.99
CA LEU A 124 12.22 6.09 -13.25
C LEU A 124 11.58 6.79 -12.05
N TYR A 125 10.55 6.20 -11.46
CA TYR A 125 9.86 6.77 -10.30
C TYR A 125 10.75 6.84 -9.06
N VAL A 126 11.60 5.83 -8.85
CA VAL A 126 12.57 5.81 -7.74
C VAL A 126 13.72 6.80 -7.97
N ALA A 127 14.12 7.01 -9.23
CA ALA A 127 15.23 7.88 -9.58
C ALA A 127 14.90 9.39 -9.55
N ILE A 128 13.62 9.78 -9.48
CA ILE A 128 13.22 11.18 -9.31
C ILE A 128 13.73 11.66 -7.93
N PRO A 129 14.71 12.58 -7.88
CA PRO A 129 15.21 13.06 -6.60
C PRO A 129 14.08 13.75 -5.84
N VAL A 130 13.83 13.33 -4.60
CA VAL A 130 12.81 13.90 -3.68
C VAL A 130 12.83 15.45 -3.63
N LYS A 131 13.96 16.08 -3.97
CA LYS A 131 14.12 17.54 -4.06
C LYS A 131 13.26 18.23 -5.13
N GLN A 132 12.80 17.55 -6.19
CA GLN A 132 11.94 18.15 -7.22
C GLN A 132 10.43 18.11 -6.90
N LEU A 133 10.02 17.34 -5.87
CA LEU A 133 8.63 17.23 -5.41
C LEU A 133 8.28 18.22 -4.27
N ASN A 134 9.16 19.18 -3.95
CA ASN A 134 8.94 20.11 -2.83
C ASN A 134 7.90 21.19 -3.17
N ILE A 135 6.65 20.94 -2.74
CA ILE A 135 5.69 21.94 -2.30
C ILE A 135 6.36 22.77 -1.19
N LYS A 136 6.42 24.09 -1.38
CA LYS A 136 7.00 25.05 -0.43
C LYS A 136 6.36 24.92 0.97
N THR A 137 7.14 24.52 1.97
CA THR A 137 7.03 25.09 3.31
C THR A 137 8.04 26.21 3.44
N THR A 138 7.54 27.44 3.47
CA THR A 138 8.24 28.64 3.89
C THR A 138 8.79 28.48 5.29
N LEU A 139 10.08 28.74 5.49
CA LEU A 139 10.64 29.42 6.65
C LEU A 139 12.05 29.92 6.27
N ALA A 140 12.35 31.12 6.75
CA ALA A 140 13.36 32.04 6.26
C ALA A 140 14.81 31.65 6.62
N ASP A 141 15.73 32.04 5.72
CA ASP A 141 17.17 32.20 5.97
C ASP A 141 17.46 33.40 6.88
N PRO A 142 18.67 33.49 7.46
CA PRO A 142 19.80 34.21 6.81
C PRO A 142 21.13 33.42 6.96
N GLU A 143 22.20 33.56 6.18
CA GLU A 143 22.68 34.55 5.21
C GLU A 143 23.97 33.98 4.54
N VAL A 144 24.31 34.47 3.34
CA VAL A 144 25.63 34.96 2.88
C VAL A 144 25.90 34.66 1.38
N ASN A 145 25.68 35.71 0.58
CA ASN A 145 26.38 36.15 -0.65
C ASN A 145 26.50 35.25 -1.89
N GLN A 146 25.71 35.58 -2.93
CA GLN A 146 26.25 35.98 -4.26
C GLN A 146 25.14 36.54 -5.19
N GLU A 147 25.05 37.88 -5.30
CA GLU A 147 24.21 38.60 -6.26
C GLU A 147 24.77 38.51 -7.69
N SER A 148 24.03 37.86 -8.61
CA SER A 148 24.06 38.18 -10.06
C SER A 148 22.94 37.51 -10.87
N LEU A 149 22.33 36.42 -10.37
CA LEU A 149 21.32 35.65 -11.12
C LEU A 149 19.87 36.00 -10.72
N GLU A 150 19.66 36.44 -9.48
CA GLU A 150 18.33 36.64 -8.89
C GLU A 150 17.58 37.85 -9.48
N SER A 151 18.30 38.91 -9.86
CA SER A 151 17.72 40.08 -10.53
C SER A 151 17.13 39.76 -11.90
N LYS A 152 17.66 38.75 -12.61
CA LYS A 152 17.11 38.27 -13.89
C LYS A 152 15.90 37.33 -13.70
N ILE A 153 15.86 36.58 -12.60
CA ILE A 153 14.76 35.66 -12.26
C ILE A 153 13.56 36.43 -11.68
N ALA A 154 13.80 37.44 -10.85
CA ALA A 154 12.75 38.31 -10.30
C ALA A 154 11.96 39.04 -11.40
N LYS A 155 12.63 39.53 -12.45
CA LYS A 155 11.97 40.17 -13.60
C LYS A 155 11.16 39.19 -14.47
N LYS A 156 11.56 37.91 -14.57
CA LYS A 156 10.77 36.85 -15.25
C LYS A 156 9.59 36.36 -14.41
N LEU A 157 9.70 36.35 -13.08
CA LEU A 157 8.62 35.96 -12.16
C LEU A 157 7.49 36.99 -12.07
N ILE A 158 7.81 38.29 -12.14
CA ILE A 158 6.79 39.35 -12.13
C ILE A 158 5.93 39.31 -13.40
N LYS A 159 6.49 38.92 -14.56
CA LYS A 159 5.73 38.79 -15.81
C LYS A 159 4.80 37.56 -15.83
N LYS A 160 5.13 36.48 -15.09
CA LYS A 160 4.33 35.24 -15.04
C LYS A 160 3.20 35.27 -13.99
N ASN A 161 3.24 36.22 -13.05
CA ASN A 161 2.20 36.39 -12.04
C ASN A 161 1.00 37.22 -12.50
N LEU A 162 1.11 38.02 -13.58
CA LEU A 162 -0.04 38.73 -14.14
C LEU A 162 -1.06 37.81 -14.84
N ASP A 163 -0.63 36.67 -15.39
CA ASP A 163 -1.53 35.72 -16.09
C ASP A 163 -2.32 34.79 -15.15
N ARG A 164 -1.88 34.57 -13.90
CA ARG A 164 -2.54 33.64 -12.97
C ARG A 164 -3.84 34.18 -12.36
N ASN A 165 -4.01 35.49 -12.30
CA ASN A 165 -5.26 36.10 -11.82
C ASN A 165 -6.42 35.96 -12.82
N SER A 166 -6.14 35.64 -14.09
CA SER A 166 -7.14 35.35 -15.12
C SER A 166 -7.83 33.98 -14.90
N VAL A 167 -7.07 32.98 -14.47
CA VAL A 167 -7.56 31.59 -14.30
C VAL A 167 -8.36 31.42 -13.01
N ALA A 168 -8.01 32.13 -11.94
CA ALA A 168 -8.78 32.11 -10.69
C ALA A 168 -10.17 32.74 -10.87
N TYR A 169 -10.28 33.80 -11.67
CA TYR A 169 -11.56 34.45 -12.00
C TYR A 169 -12.46 33.55 -12.88
N GLN A 170 -11.88 32.80 -13.82
CA GLN A 170 -12.63 31.84 -14.66
C GLN A 170 -13.12 30.61 -13.88
N THR A 171 -12.32 30.12 -12.92
CA THR A 171 -12.68 28.95 -12.09
C THR A 171 -13.81 29.27 -11.10
N GLN A 172 -13.84 30.51 -10.58
CA GLN A 172 -14.89 30.96 -9.67
C GLN A 172 -16.23 31.24 -10.41
N ASN A 173 -16.19 31.68 -11.67
CA ASN A 173 -17.38 31.79 -12.52
C ASN A 173 -17.92 30.42 -12.97
N TRP A 174 -17.05 29.43 -13.20
CA TRP A 174 -17.47 28.07 -13.54
C TRP A 174 -18.17 27.38 -12.35
N LEU A 175 -17.66 27.55 -11.13
CA LEU A 175 -18.29 27.01 -9.91
C LEU A 175 -19.63 27.68 -9.57
N LYS A 176 -19.81 28.96 -9.88
CA LYS A 176 -21.11 29.66 -9.73
C LYS A 176 -22.18 29.13 -10.70
N ASN A 177 -21.78 28.62 -11.86
CA ASN A 177 -22.70 28.10 -12.89
C ASN A 177 -23.11 26.64 -12.68
N LEU A 178 -22.44 25.88 -11.79
CA LEU A 178 -22.77 24.49 -11.46
C LEU A 178 -23.80 24.35 -10.32
N SER A 179 -24.13 25.44 -9.60
CA SER A 179 -24.86 25.36 -8.32
C SER A 179 -26.36 25.69 -8.39
N LEU A 180 -26.95 25.96 -9.56
CA LEU A 180 -28.38 26.29 -9.66
C LEU A 180 -29.00 25.65 -10.90
N GLU A 181 -29.96 24.74 -10.70
CA GLU A 181 -31.27 24.60 -11.39
C GLU A 181 -31.82 23.18 -11.67
N PRO A 182 -31.08 22.06 -11.82
CA PRO A 182 -31.75 20.81 -12.24
C PRO A 182 -32.43 20.03 -11.09
N GLU A 183 -31.96 20.16 -9.85
CA GLU A 183 -32.50 19.35 -8.73
C GLU A 183 -33.89 19.80 -8.26
N LYS A 184 -34.16 21.11 -8.24
CA LYS A 184 -35.49 21.63 -7.84
C LYS A 184 -36.51 21.48 -8.96
N ALA A 185 -36.10 21.55 -10.22
CA ALA A 185 -36.96 21.31 -11.38
C ALA A 185 -37.38 19.83 -11.47
N VAL A 186 -36.43 18.90 -11.27
CA VAL A 186 -36.72 17.45 -11.31
C VAL A 186 -37.52 17.00 -10.08
N GLN A 187 -37.26 17.53 -8.88
CA GLN A 187 -38.07 17.20 -7.71
C GLN A 187 -39.49 17.77 -7.79
N LYS A 188 -39.67 18.95 -8.39
CA LYS A 188 -40.99 19.55 -8.64
C LYS A 188 -41.75 18.80 -9.73
N GLU A 189 -41.11 18.42 -10.84
CA GLU A 189 -41.73 17.59 -11.89
C GLU A 189 -42.11 16.20 -11.38
N VAL A 190 -41.27 15.56 -10.55
CA VAL A 190 -41.59 14.24 -9.97
C VAL A 190 -42.72 14.35 -8.93
N HIS A 191 -42.77 15.41 -8.14
CA HIS A 191 -43.86 15.65 -7.18
C HIS A 191 -45.18 16.01 -7.89
N ASP A 192 -45.14 16.83 -8.95
CA ASP A 192 -46.30 17.17 -9.78
C ASP A 192 -46.82 15.93 -10.54
N PHE A 193 -45.94 15.03 -10.97
CA PHE A 193 -46.28 13.75 -11.60
C PHE A 193 -46.93 12.76 -10.62
N GLN A 194 -46.40 12.63 -9.39
CA GLN A 194 -47.00 11.79 -8.36
C GLN A 194 -48.36 12.29 -7.90
N SER A 195 -48.55 13.61 -7.88
CA SER A 195 -49.83 14.27 -7.54
C SER A 195 -50.90 14.04 -8.62
N GLN A 196 -50.52 13.90 -9.89
CA GLN A 196 -51.43 13.58 -11.00
C GLN A 196 -51.81 12.10 -11.10
N THR A 197 -50.98 11.20 -10.55
CA THR A 197 -51.25 9.74 -10.56
C THR A 197 -52.14 9.23 -9.42
N ALA A 198 -52.59 10.10 -8.51
CA ALA A 198 -53.53 9.75 -7.42
C ALA A 198 -55.01 9.64 -7.90
N ILE A 199 -55.23 9.31 -9.17
CA ILE A 199 -56.58 9.15 -9.73
C ILE A 199 -56.80 7.67 -10.02
N GLU A 200 -57.35 6.98 -9.03
CA GLU A 200 -57.95 5.66 -9.23
C GLU A 200 -59.16 5.81 -10.16
N ASN A 201 -59.12 5.12 -11.31
CA ASN A 201 -60.22 4.94 -12.28
C ASN A 201 -60.50 6.06 -13.30
N VAL A 202 -59.49 6.58 -14.00
CA VAL A 202 -59.71 7.25 -15.30
C VAL A 202 -59.40 6.28 -16.43
N PRO A 203 -60.30 6.08 -17.41
CA PRO A 203 -59.99 5.30 -18.61
C PRO A 203 -58.87 6.02 -19.37
N LEU A 204 -57.71 5.39 -19.45
CA LEU A 204 -56.58 5.90 -20.22
C LEU A 204 -56.98 5.95 -21.71
N ASP A 205 -57.34 7.14 -22.17
CA ASP A 205 -57.42 7.46 -23.60
C ASP A 205 -56.05 7.12 -24.23
N SER A 206 -56.08 6.47 -25.40
CA SER A 206 -54.93 6.18 -26.26
C SER A 206 -53.95 7.35 -26.39
N ASN A 207 -54.42 8.59 -26.36
CA ASN A 207 -53.57 9.79 -26.44
C ASN A 207 -52.72 10.01 -25.18
N MET A 208 -53.25 9.67 -24.00
CA MET A 208 -52.56 9.79 -22.73
C MET A 208 -51.46 8.73 -22.58
N LEU A 209 -51.75 7.50 -23.03
CA LEU A 209 -50.77 6.42 -23.16
C LEU A 209 -49.62 6.78 -24.10
N ARG A 210 -49.96 7.38 -25.25
CA ARG A 210 -48.97 7.84 -26.24
C ARG A 210 -48.05 8.93 -25.68
N SER A 211 -48.61 9.85 -24.90
CA SER A 211 -47.83 10.90 -24.21
C SER A 211 -46.86 10.33 -23.17
N LEU A 212 -47.33 9.39 -22.34
CA LEU A 212 -46.52 8.68 -21.33
C LEU A 212 -45.36 7.90 -21.95
N LEU A 213 -45.63 7.20 -23.06
CA LEU A 213 -44.61 6.48 -23.82
C LEU A 213 -43.56 7.42 -24.42
N LEU A 214 -43.99 8.56 -24.97
CA LEU A 214 -43.08 9.55 -25.53
C LEU A 214 -42.13 10.11 -24.47
N GLU A 215 -42.63 10.33 -23.25
CA GLU A 215 -41.82 10.86 -22.15
C GLU A 215 -40.88 9.81 -21.55
N MET A 216 -41.29 8.54 -21.50
CA MET A 216 -40.41 7.41 -21.21
C MET A 216 -39.28 7.26 -22.25
N VAL A 217 -39.60 7.38 -23.54
CA VAL A 217 -38.61 7.34 -24.62
C VAL A 217 -37.61 8.48 -24.47
N LYS A 218 -38.05 9.71 -24.22
CA LYS A 218 -37.16 10.86 -23.96
C LYS A 218 -36.25 10.66 -22.74
N THR A 219 -36.76 10.05 -21.66
CA THR A 219 -35.93 9.77 -20.48
C THR A 219 -34.91 8.67 -20.73
N MET A 220 -35.27 7.63 -21.48
CA MET A 220 -34.32 6.58 -21.90
C MET A 220 -33.28 7.08 -22.92
N GLU A 221 -33.65 8.00 -23.81
CA GLU A 221 -32.72 8.69 -24.72
C GLU A 221 -31.71 9.55 -23.97
N LYS A 222 -32.15 10.29 -22.93
CA LYS A 222 -31.25 11.03 -22.03
C LYS A 222 -30.24 10.11 -21.32
N LEU A 223 -30.60 8.85 -21.09
CA LEU A 223 -29.72 7.82 -20.52
C LEU A 223 -28.83 7.11 -21.57
N LYS A 224 -28.85 7.52 -22.84
CA LYS A 224 -28.06 6.97 -23.95
C LYS A 224 -28.24 5.45 -24.17
N LEU A 225 -29.49 4.96 -24.14
CA LEU A 225 -29.88 3.60 -24.54
C LEU A 225 -30.60 3.52 -25.92
N PRO A 226 -30.09 4.13 -27.01
CA PRO A 226 -30.91 4.40 -28.20
C PRO A 226 -31.23 3.19 -29.10
N SER A 227 -30.47 2.08 -29.04
CA SER A 227 -30.61 1.00 -30.05
C SER A 227 -31.62 -0.10 -29.71
N LEU A 228 -31.98 -0.28 -28.42
CA LEU A 228 -33.04 -1.21 -28.02
C LEU A 228 -34.43 -0.55 -28.09
N VAL A 229 -34.51 0.73 -27.72
CA VAL A 229 -35.77 1.47 -27.61
C VAL A 229 -36.46 1.61 -28.97
N ALA A 230 -35.72 1.89 -30.05
CA ALA A 230 -36.32 2.06 -31.37
C ALA A 230 -36.94 0.76 -31.95
N LYS A 231 -36.39 -0.41 -31.59
CA LYS A 231 -36.90 -1.72 -32.04
C LYS A 231 -38.10 -2.19 -31.23
N GLU A 232 -38.13 -1.91 -29.93
CA GLU A 232 -39.28 -2.28 -29.09
C GLU A 232 -40.48 -1.33 -29.29
N VAL A 233 -40.23 -0.03 -29.50
CA VAL A 233 -41.29 0.95 -29.77
C VAL A 233 -42.01 0.66 -31.10
N THR A 234 -41.29 0.21 -32.13
CA THR A 234 -41.88 -0.19 -33.41
C THR A 234 -42.64 -1.52 -33.32
N ALA A 235 -42.14 -2.49 -32.55
CA ALA A 235 -42.87 -3.72 -32.24
C ALA A 235 -44.13 -3.48 -31.39
N TRP A 236 -44.14 -2.42 -30.57
CA TRP A 236 -45.29 -2.01 -29.76
C TRP A 236 -46.44 -1.43 -30.59
N GLU A 237 -46.15 -0.66 -31.64
CA GLU A 237 -47.18 -0.08 -32.51
C GLU A 237 -48.00 -1.16 -33.26
N GLU A 238 -47.47 -2.39 -33.38
CA GLU A 238 -48.12 -3.53 -34.05
C GLU A 238 -48.87 -4.50 -33.10
N THR A 239 -48.82 -4.28 -31.78
CA THR A 239 -49.46 -5.17 -30.78
C THR A 239 -50.87 -4.71 -30.37
N SER A 240 -51.74 -5.66 -30.00
CA SER A 240 -53.11 -5.38 -29.52
C SER A 240 -53.09 -4.51 -28.26
N PHE A 241 -54.12 -3.68 -28.07
CA PHE A 241 -54.25 -2.82 -26.88
C PHE A 241 -54.25 -3.62 -25.56
N GLU A 242 -54.79 -4.85 -25.55
CA GLU A 242 -54.78 -5.72 -24.38
C GLU A 242 -53.36 -6.22 -24.04
N ASP A 243 -52.56 -6.58 -25.06
CA ASP A 243 -51.16 -6.98 -24.88
C ASP A 243 -50.32 -5.79 -24.38
N GLN A 244 -50.59 -4.58 -24.89
CA GLN A 244 -49.95 -3.36 -24.42
C GLN A 244 -50.22 -3.10 -22.92
N LEU A 245 -51.46 -3.31 -22.44
CA LEU A 245 -51.79 -3.18 -21.03
C LEU A 245 -51.08 -4.22 -20.15
N GLU A 246 -50.96 -5.46 -20.62
CA GLU A 246 -50.22 -6.51 -19.91
C GLU A 246 -48.73 -6.14 -19.81
N ILE A 247 -48.12 -5.67 -20.90
CA ILE A 247 -46.71 -5.23 -20.89
C ILE A 247 -46.52 -4.03 -19.95
N ILE A 248 -47.44 -3.06 -19.95
CA ILE A 248 -47.39 -1.91 -19.01
C ILE A 248 -47.48 -2.37 -17.56
N SER A 249 -48.32 -3.35 -17.27
CA SER A 249 -48.43 -3.93 -15.93
C SER A 249 -47.11 -4.60 -15.51
N GLY A 250 -46.46 -5.33 -16.42
CA GLY A 250 -45.13 -5.91 -16.22
C GLY A 250 -44.06 -4.85 -15.95
N ILE A 251 -44.02 -3.79 -16.77
CA ILE A 251 -43.11 -2.65 -16.59
C ILE A 251 -43.31 -1.97 -15.23
N LYS A 252 -44.55 -1.84 -14.74
CA LYS A 252 -44.84 -1.25 -13.42
C LYS A 252 -44.29 -2.10 -12.28
N VAL A 253 -44.40 -3.42 -12.38
CA VAL A 253 -43.83 -4.37 -11.40
C VAL A 253 -42.31 -4.30 -11.41
N ASP A 254 -41.70 -4.29 -12.60
CA ASP A 254 -40.24 -4.21 -12.74
C ASP A 254 -39.69 -2.86 -12.28
N THR A 255 -40.37 -1.76 -12.59
CA THR A 255 -40.01 -0.41 -12.09
C THR A 255 -40.04 -0.38 -10.57
N SER A 256 -41.08 -0.95 -9.94
CA SER A 256 -41.17 -1.03 -8.47
C SER A 256 -40.05 -1.87 -7.87
N ARG A 257 -39.65 -2.95 -8.54
CA ARG A 257 -38.52 -3.79 -8.14
C ARG A 257 -37.18 -3.04 -8.26
N ILE A 258 -36.99 -2.28 -9.34
CA ILE A 258 -35.79 -1.46 -9.56
C ILE A 258 -35.67 -0.36 -8.49
N VAL A 259 -36.77 0.31 -8.13
CA VAL A 259 -36.78 1.33 -7.06
C VAL A 259 -36.34 0.72 -5.72
N ARG A 260 -36.89 -0.43 -5.32
CA ARG A 260 -36.48 -1.12 -4.08
C ARG A 260 -35.01 -1.55 -4.11
N LEU A 261 -34.51 -1.99 -5.27
CA LEU A 261 -33.10 -2.33 -5.43
C LEU A 261 -32.20 -1.10 -5.31
N LYS A 262 -32.60 0.04 -5.88
CA LYS A 262 -31.91 1.32 -5.76
C LYS A 262 -31.82 1.77 -4.30
N GLU A 263 -32.94 1.80 -3.58
CA GLU A 263 -32.98 2.18 -2.16
C GLU A 263 -32.10 1.26 -1.30
N ASN A 264 -32.10 -0.05 -1.57
CA ASN A 264 -31.24 -1.01 -0.89
C ASN A 264 -29.75 -0.70 -1.14
N LEU A 265 -29.37 -0.44 -2.40
CA LEU A 265 -28.00 -0.08 -2.77
C LEU A 265 -27.57 1.25 -2.14
N GLU A 266 -28.42 2.26 -2.14
CA GLU A 266 -28.16 3.54 -1.47
C GLU A 266 -27.96 3.35 0.04
N SER A 267 -28.79 2.52 0.69
CA SER A 267 -28.62 2.20 2.12
C SER A 267 -27.31 1.44 2.42
N LYS A 268 -26.84 0.60 1.49
CA LYS A 268 -25.57 -0.12 1.61
C LYS A 268 -24.39 0.81 1.38
N LEU A 269 -24.49 1.70 0.39
CA LEU A 269 -23.48 2.72 0.10
C LEU A 269 -23.31 3.66 1.29
N LEU A 270 -24.40 4.14 1.88
CA LEU A 270 -24.38 4.99 3.07
C LEU A 270 -23.74 4.27 4.28
N ARG A 271 -24.06 2.99 4.49
CA ARG A 271 -23.44 2.18 5.56
C ARG A 271 -21.94 1.98 5.32
N SER A 272 -21.54 1.73 4.08
CA SER A 272 -20.12 1.60 3.72
C SER A 272 -19.37 2.92 3.90
N GLY A 273 -19.97 4.05 3.51
CA GLY A 273 -19.41 5.39 3.71
C GLY A 273 -19.11 5.68 5.19
N LYS A 274 -20.08 5.41 6.08
CA LYS A 274 -19.88 5.54 7.54
C LYS A 274 -18.77 4.63 8.08
N GLN A 275 -18.59 3.43 7.51
CA GLN A 275 -17.48 2.55 7.89
C GLN A 275 -16.13 3.09 7.44
N PHE A 276 -16.04 3.70 6.26
CA PHE A 276 -14.82 4.36 5.78
C PHE A 276 -14.47 5.57 6.63
N GLU A 277 -15.43 6.43 6.97
CA GLU A 277 -15.21 7.58 7.88
C GLU A 277 -14.68 7.13 9.25
N LEU A 278 -15.22 6.03 9.81
CA LEU A 278 -14.74 5.47 11.07
C LEU A 278 -13.32 4.91 10.95
N LEU A 279 -12.99 4.25 9.85
CA LEU A 279 -11.64 3.72 9.59
C LEU A 279 -10.63 4.86 9.40
N ASP A 280 -11.01 5.91 8.68
CA ASP A 280 -10.19 7.09 8.44
C ASP A 280 -9.87 7.82 9.75
N SER A 281 -10.87 7.99 10.63
CA SER A 281 -10.68 8.52 11.98
C SER A 281 -9.70 7.68 12.82
N LYS A 282 -9.77 6.33 12.73
CA LYS A 282 -8.82 5.44 13.42
C LYS A 282 -7.40 5.54 12.85
N ILE A 283 -7.26 5.63 11.53
CA ILE A 283 -5.97 5.80 10.86
C ILE A 283 -5.34 7.13 11.30
N GLN A 284 -6.12 8.21 11.34
CA GLN A 284 -5.64 9.51 11.78
C GLN A 284 -5.17 9.49 13.25
N SER A 285 -5.92 8.82 14.13
CA SER A 285 -5.52 8.62 15.53
C SER A 285 -4.21 7.84 15.66
N LEU A 286 -3.99 6.81 14.84
CA LEU A 286 -2.72 6.07 14.81
C LEU A 286 -1.55 6.93 14.30
N ILE A 287 -1.77 7.74 13.26
CA ILE A 287 -0.77 8.69 12.75
C ILE A 287 -0.35 9.66 13.85
N ASP A 288 -1.30 10.21 14.60
CA ASP A 288 -1.01 11.15 15.68
C ASP A 288 -0.22 10.48 16.82
N ARG A 289 -0.54 9.22 17.15
CA ARG A 289 0.20 8.42 18.14
C ARG A 289 1.63 8.11 17.68
N ILE A 290 1.84 7.79 16.40
CA ILE A 290 3.18 7.60 15.82
C ILE A 290 3.99 8.89 15.90
N LYS A 291 3.38 10.04 15.59
CA LYS A 291 4.04 11.36 15.72
C LYS A 291 4.43 11.66 17.16
N ASP A 292 3.57 11.36 18.14
CA ASP A 292 3.88 11.52 19.57
C ASP A 292 5.06 10.63 20.01
N ILE A 293 5.09 9.36 19.59
CA ILE A 293 6.21 8.45 19.85
C ILE A 293 7.51 8.99 19.23
N GLY A 294 7.46 9.49 18.00
CA GLY A 294 8.62 10.11 17.34
C GLY A 294 9.17 11.30 18.12
N LYS A 295 8.30 12.18 18.65
CA LYS A 295 8.72 13.29 19.52
C LYS A 295 9.37 12.79 20.81
N LYS A 296 8.79 11.79 21.48
CA LYS A 296 9.35 11.19 22.71
C LYS A 296 10.73 10.57 22.46
N GLN A 297 10.90 9.85 21.35
CA GLN A 297 12.20 9.29 20.96
C GLN A 297 13.24 10.38 20.71
N GLN A 298 12.84 11.50 20.09
CA GLN A 298 13.74 12.63 19.87
C GLN A 298 14.17 13.28 21.20
N THR A 299 13.24 13.47 22.14
CA THR A 299 13.56 13.96 23.50
C THR A 299 14.52 13.01 24.21
N LEU A 300 14.28 11.70 24.14
CA LEU A 300 15.15 10.69 24.76
C LEU A 300 16.57 10.73 24.17
N ARG A 301 16.70 10.84 22.84
CA ARG A 301 18.01 10.99 22.17
C ARG A 301 18.74 12.25 22.62
N SER A 302 18.02 13.36 22.80
CA SER A 302 18.60 14.61 23.31
C SER A 302 19.12 14.44 24.74
N HIS A 303 18.32 13.85 25.64
CA HIS A 303 18.72 13.58 27.01
C HIS A 303 19.92 12.62 27.08
N PHE A 304 19.93 11.56 26.26
CA PHE A 304 21.04 10.63 26.19
C PHE A 304 22.31 11.30 25.67
N GLY A 305 22.19 12.18 24.67
CA GLY A 305 23.31 13.00 24.18
C GLY A 305 23.90 13.91 25.27
N GLN A 306 23.06 14.60 26.03
CA GLN A 306 23.50 15.42 27.18
C GLN A 306 24.16 14.57 28.26
N PHE A 307 23.62 13.38 28.53
CA PHE A 307 24.19 12.46 29.51
C PHE A 307 25.58 11.97 29.08
N VAL A 308 25.75 11.55 27.82
CA VAL A 308 27.05 11.13 27.29
C VAL A 308 28.06 12.26 27.40
N GLU A 309 27.67 13.50 27.07
CA GLU A 309 28.56 14.65 27.17
C GLU A 309 28.97 14.93 28.63
N MET A 310 28.03 14.84 29.56
CA MET A 310 28.29 14.96 31.00
C MET A 310 29.24 13.86 31.50
N THR A 311 29.09 12.61 31.05
CA THR A 311 30.02 11.54 31.44
C THR A 311 31.43 11.75 30.88
N LYS A 312 31.55 12.31 29.67
CA LYS A 312 32.85 12.65 29.09
C LYS A 312 33.54 13.78 29.85
N THR A 313 32.80 14.83 30.23
CA THR A 313 33.38 15.93 31.01
C THR A 313 33.80 15.45 32.39
N SER A 314 32.96 14.67 33.09
CA SER A 314 33.33 14.09 34.39
C SER A 314 34.50 13.12 34.30
N SER A 315 34.57 12.27 33.27
CA SER A 315 35.73 11.40 33.04
C SER A 315 37.01 12.23 32.83
N GLY A 316 36.94 13.28 32.00
CA GLY A 316 38.08 14.17 31.77
C GLY A 316 38.52 14.93 33.03
N GLU A 317 37.60 15.29 33.92
CA GLU A 317 37.93 15.87 35.24
C GLU A 317 38.61 14.85 36.15
N ILE A 318 38.12 13.60 36.18
CA ILE A 318 38.75 12.51 36.94
C ILE A 318 40.18 12.27 36.44
N ASP A 319 40.39 12.20 35.13
CA ASP A 319 41.72 12.01 34.54
C ASP A 319 42.67 13.17 34.88
N ARG A 320 42.16 14.41 34.87
CA ARG A 320 42.92 15.59 35.32
C ARG A 320 43.31 15.49 36.79
N LEU A 321 42.39 15.11 37.67
CA LEU A 321 42.66 14.94 39.09
C LEU A 321 43.67 13.81 39.35
N PHE A 322 43.60 12.71 38.62
CA PHE A 322 44.60 11.64 38.68
C PHE A 322 45.99 12.14 38.26
N HIS A 323 46.08 12.92 37.18
CA HIS A 323 47.33 13.54 36.77
C HIS A 323 47.88 14.53 37.79
N GLU A 324 47.02 15.36 38.39
CA GLU A 324 47.41 16.32 39.43
C GLU A 324 47.88 15.60 40.70
N MET A 325 47.21 14.52 41.10
CA MET A 325 47.61 13.68 42.22
C MET A 325 48.97 13.00 41.97
N ALA A 326 49.20 12.47 40.77
CA ALA A 326 50.47 11.87 40.39
C ALA A 326 51.61 12.90 40.42
N ASN A 327 51.37 14.12 39.93
CA ASN A 327 52.35 15.20 39.97
C ASN A 327 52.65 15.64 41.42
N ASN A 328 51.62 15.76 42.26
CA ASN A 328 51.80 16.12 43.67
C ASN A 328 52.56 15.03 44.43
N GLN A 329 52.29 13.74 44.19
CA GLN A 329 53.06 12.64 44.78
C GLN A 329 54.56 12.72 44.41
N LEU A 330 54.86 13.07 43.16
CA LEU A 330 56.25 13.28 42.72
C LEU A 330 56.90 14.44 43.50
N LEU A 331 56.19 15.56 43.61
CA LEU A 331 56.66 16.75 44.31
C LEU A 331 56.95 16.49 45.80
N TYR A 332 56.01 15.82 46.49
CA TYR A 332 56.18 15.43 47.90
C TYR A 332 57.30 14.41 48.08
N GLY A 333 57.51 13.51 47.12
CA GLY A 333 58.64 12.58 47.11
C GLY A 333 59.98 13.30 47.10
N ASP A 334 60.12 14.31 46.25
CA ASP A 334 61.33 15.14 46.14
C ASP A 334 61.57 15.98 47.40
N GLU A 335 60.53 16.59 47.98
CA GLU A 335 60.64 17.35 49.23
C GLU A 335 61.02 16.45 50.41
N LEU A 336 60.42 15.25 50.52
CA LEU A 336 60.76 14.29 51.56
C LEU A 336 62.22 13.85 51.44
N LEU A 337 62.72 13.64 50.22
CA LEU A 337 64.10 13.30 49.95
C LEU A 337 65.04 14.44 50.38
N LYS A 338 64.67 15.69 50.06
CA LYS A 338 65.40 16.90 50.48
C LYS A 338 65.47 17.01 52.00
N HIS A 339 64.36 16.83 52.71
CA HIS A 339 64.33 16.85 54.18
C HIS A 339 65.12 15.70 54.80
N LYS A 340 65.06 14.48 54.27
CA LYS A 340 65.92 13.37 54.71
C LYS A 340 67.40 13.70 54.57
N THR A 341 67.77 14.35 53.45
CA THR A 341 69.16 14.75 53.18
C THR A 341 69.62 15.84 54.15
N GLN A 342 68.77 16.83 54.42
CA GLN A 342 69.05 17.88 55.42
C GLN A 342 69.16 17.31 56.84
N LEU A 343 68.28 16.39 57.23
CA LEU A 343 68.33 15.74 58.53
C LEU A 343 69.62 14.92 58.69
N ALA A 344 70.04 14.21 57.64
CA ALA A 344 71.31 13.49 57.62
C ALA A 344 72.49 14.44 57.82
N LEU A 345 72.49 15.60 57.15
CA LEU A 345 73.51 16.64 57.31
C LEU A 345 73.55 17.19 58.74
N VAL A 346 72.39 17.51 59.32
CA VAL A 346 72.29 18.00 60.71
C VAL A 346 72.78 16.94 61.69
N ASN A 347 72.44 15.67 61.50
CA ASN A 347 72.93 14.59 62.34
C ASN A 347 74.46 14.45 62.28
N VAL A 348 75.07 14.62 61.11
CA VAL A 348 76.53 14.68 60.96
C VAL A 348 77.11 15.89 61.70
N GLN A 349 76.50 17.06 61.57
CA GLN A 349 76.93 18.28 62.28
C GLN A 349 76.83 18.13 63.80
N VAL A 350 75.73 17.56 64.32
CA VAL A 350 75.54 17.29 65.76
C VAL A 350 76.54 16.25 66.26
N ALA A 351 76.80 15.19 65.49
CA ALA A 351 77.81 14.19 65.84
C ALA A 351 79.22 14.81 65.90
N ASN A 352 79.56 15.67 64.92
CA ASN A 352 80.82 16.41 64.92
C ASN A 352 80.91 17.39 66.09
N PHE A 353 79.85 18.17 66.36
CA PHE A 353 79.81 19.09 67.49
C PHE A 353 79.96 18.36 68.83
N LYS A 354 79.27 17.23 69.04
CA LYS A 354 79.46 16.38 70.22
C LYS A 354 80.91 15.90 70.33
N ARG A 355 81.54 15.51 69.22
CA ARG A 355 82.96 15.08 69.19
C ARG A 355 83.92 16.22 69.55
N SER A 356 83.63 17.44 69.13
CA SER A 356 84.49 18.61 69.34
C SER A 356 84.31 19.23 70.72
N VAL A 357 83.08 19.27 71.23
CA VAL A 357 82.72 20.07 72.43
C VAL A 357 82.71 19.25 73.71
N LEU A 358 82.33 17.95 73.69
CA LEU A 358 82.42 17.12 74.90
C LEU A 358 83.83 17.14 75.53
N PRO A 359 84.94 17.01 74.76
CA PRO A 359 86.29 17.03 75.31
C PRO A 359 86.69 18.37 75.96
N LEU A 360 86.16 19.49 75.44
CA LEU A 360 86.42 20.83 75.95
C LEU A 360 85.70 21.08 77.29
N ILE A 361 84.50 20.51 77.47
CA ILE A 361 83.73 20.63 78.71
C ILE A 361 84.28 19.67 79.79
N THR A 362 84.71 18.45 79.43
CA THR A 362 85.29 17.51 80.41
C THR A 362 86.66 17.92 80.94
N ASN A 363 87.40 18.81 80.26
CA ASN A 363 88.74 19.23 80.67
C ASN A 363 88.83 20.64 81.30
N SER A 364 87.72 21.37 81.47
CA SER A 364 87.73 22.77 81.95
C SER A 364 87.00 23.03 83.27
N VAL A 365 86.59 21.98 84.00
CA VAL A 365 86.01 22.14 85.35
C VAL A 365 87.11 22.17 86.41
N VAL A 366 88.04 23.12 86.32
CA VAL A 366 88.81 23.61 87.48
C VAL A 366 89.13 25.10 87.24
N THR A 367 88.68 25.93 88.19
CA THR A 367 89.02 27.35 88.47
C THR A 367 88.61 28.44 87.47
N GLU A 368 87.59 29.24 87.82
CA GLU A 368 87.69 30.68 88.21
C GLU A 368 86.31 31.38 88.21
N SER A 369 86.08 32.26 89.19
CA SER A 369 84.77 32.82 89.57
C SER A 369 84.40 34.15 88.89
N SER A 370 84.86 34.39 87.66
CA SER A 370 84.54 35.59 86.85
C SER A 370 83.79 35.25 85.55
N SER A 371 83.55 33.97 85.28
CA SER A 371 82.90 33.43 84.08
C SER A 371 81.40 33.09 84.25
N LEU A 372 80.88 33.15 85.48
CA LEU A 372 79.47 32.86 85.80
C LEU A 372 78.46 33.89 85.27
N SER A 373 78.84 35.18 85.15
CA SER A 373 77.95 36.19 84.56
C SER A 373 77.87 36.09 83.03
N VAL A 374 78.98 35.69 82.38
CA VAL A 374 79.03 35.40 80.94
C VAL A 374 78.25 34.13 80.64
N LEU A 375 78.36 33.09 81.47
CA LEU A 375 77.55 31.87 81.37
C LEU A 375 76.06 32.14 81.62
N ALA A 376 75.70 32.96 82.61
CA ALA A 376 74.30 33.33 82.87
C ALA A 376 73.69 34.15 81.71
N ASN A 377 74.43 35.10 81.14
CA ASN A 377 73.97 35.85 79.97
C ASN A 377 73.90 34.99 78.70
N ALA A 378 74.86 34.08 78.49
CA ALA A 378 74.79 33.10 77.40
C ALA A 378 73.60 32.16 77.55
N PHE A 379 73.29 31.73 78.78
CA PHE A 379 72.14 30.86 79.08
C PHE A 379 70.80 31.60 78.88
N LEU A 380 70.73 32.89 79.25
CA LEU A 380 69.56 33.74 78.97
C LEU A 380 69.38 33.99 77.47
N GLN A 381 70.47 34.22 76.74
CA GLN A 381 70.42 34.40 75.28
C GLN A 381 70.03 33.11 74.56
N GLU A 382 70.54 31.96 75.01
CA GLU A 382 70.16 30.64 74.51
C GLU A 382 68.69 30.32 74.79
N ASN A 383 68.18 30.66 75.99
CA ASN A 383 66.76 30.48 76.32
C ASN A 383 65.85 31.41 75.51
N ASN A 384 66.28 32.66 75.23
CA ASN A 384 65.52 33.55 74.34
C ASN A 384 65.49 33.02 72.90
N LEU A 385 66.61 32.52 72.38
CA LEU A 385 66.67 31.88 71.06
C LEU A 385 65.81 30.61 71.00
N LYS A 386 65.84 29.77 72.03
CA LYS A 386 64.95 28.60 72.14
C LYS A 386 63.50 29.00 72.22
N SER A 387 63.16 30.04 72.98
CA SER A 387 61.79 30.57 73.07
C SER A 387 61.29 31.08 71.72
N GLN A 388 62.12 31.82 70.96
CA GLN A 388 61.80 32.23 69.60
C GLN A 388 61.58 31.04 68.67
N LYS A 389 62.46 30.03 68.73
CA LYS A 389 62.34 28.80 67.94
C LYS A 389 61.05 28.04 68.27
N ILE A 390 60.67 27.99 69.54
CA ILE A 390 59.42 27.38 70.00
C ILE A 390 58.22 28.15 69.45
N THR A 391 58.23 29.48 69.47
CA THR A 391 57.13 30.28 68.88
C THR A 391 57.03 30.11 67.37
N GLU A 392 58.15 30.05 66.64
CA GLU A 392 58.15 29.76 65.19
C GLU A 392 57.54 28.38 64.90
N LEU A 393 58.02 27.34 65.60
CA LEU A 393 57.50 25.98 65.44
C LEU A 393 56.03 25.89 65.83
N THR A 394 55.59 26.62 66.85
CA THR A 394 54.18 26.66 67.26
C THR A 394 53.31 27.29 66.16
N ASN A 395 53.79 28.36 65.51
CA ASN A 395 53.09 28.99 64.38
C ASN A 395 53.06 28.09 63.13
N GLU A 396 54.12 27.34 62.87
CA GLU A 396 54.12 26.34 61.79
C GLU A 396 53.13 25.19 62.08
N VAL A 397 53.08 24.71 63.33
CA VAL A 397 52.11 23.69 63.75
C VAL A 397 50.68 24.18 63.61
N THR A 398 50.37 25.43 64.01
CA THR A 398 49.01 25.97 63.84
C THR A 398 48.64 26.18 62.37
N LYS A 399 49.59 26.62 61.53
CA LYS A 399 49.40 26.71 60.08
C LYS A 399 49.08 25.34 59.46
N HIS A 400 49.91 24.33 59.74
CA HIS A 400 49.68 22.98 59.23
C HIS A 400 48.40 22.35 59.80
N SER A 401 48.04 22.64 61.05
CA SER A 401 46.75 22.22 61.61
C SER A 401 45.56 22.81 60.86
N ALA A 402 45.64 24.08 60.41
CA ALA A 402 44.59 24.70 59.61
C ALA A 402 44.51 24.10 58.20
N GLU A 403 45.67 23.82 57.58
CA GLU A 403 45.75 23.13 56.28
C GLU A 403 45.14 21.72 56.34
N ILE A 404 45.44 20.95 57.40
CA ILE A 404 44.85 19.62 57.63
C ILE A 404 43.33 19.70 57.76
N SER A 405 42.81 20.66 58.52
CA SER A 405 41.35 20.87 58.64
C SER A 405 40.71 21.19 57.31
N SER A 406 41.31 22.07 56.50
CA SER A 406 40.80 22.40 55.15
C SER A 406 40.81 21.20 54.21
N ILE A 407 41.87 20.38 54.24
CA ILE A 407 41.97 19.16 53.45
C ILE A 407 40.91 18.13 53.90
N SER A 408 40.70 17.99 55.21
CA SER A 408 39.69 17.08 55.75
C SER A 408 38.27 17.45 55.31
N GLU A 409 37.95 18.75 55.24
CA GLU A 409 36.64 19.22 54.75
C GLU A 409 36.47 18.96 53.25
N LYS A 410 37.52 19.18 52.45
CA LYS A 410 37.52 18.83 51.02
C LYS A 410 37.34 17.32 50.80
N LEU A 411 37.94 16.48 51.65
CA LEU A 411 37.80 15.04 51.57
C LEU A 411 36.36 14.58 51.85
N GLU A 412 35.71 15.13 52.87
CA GLU A 412 34.31 14.78 53.18
C GLU A 412 33.33 15.28 52.12
N THR A 413 33.56 16.47 51.55
CA THR A 413 32.74 16.94 50.42
C THR A 413 32.91 16.06 49.17
N GLN A 414 34.13 15.60 48.87
CA GLN A 414 34.35 14.66 47.77
C GLN A 414 33.70 13.28 48.04
N LYS A 415 33.77 12.79 49.27
CA LYS A 415 33.12 11.53 49.67
C LYS A 415 31.60 11.61 49.53
N GLY A 416 30.99 12.75 49.87
CA GLY A 416 29.57 13.01 49.62
C GLY A 416 29.19 12.92 48.15
N ARG A 417 29.97 13.59 47.27
CA ARG A 417 29.77 13.51 45.81
C ARG A 417 29.93 12.08 45.28
N PHE A 418 30.92 11.33 45.78
CA PHE A 418 31.13 9.94 45.38
C PHE A 418 29.93 9.04 45.74
N CYS A 419 29.34 9.24 46.91
CA CYS A 419 28.11 8.53 47.31
C CYS A 419 26.92 8.85 46.38
N GLU A 420 26.78 10.11 45.97
CA GLU A 420 25.71 10.54 45.05
C GLU A 420 25.88 9.91 43.65
N VAL A 421 27.10 9.97 43.09
CA VAL A 421 27.42 9.31 41.81
C VAL A 421 27.19 7.80 41.88
N THR A 422 27.53 7.16 43.00
CA THR A 422 27.29 5.71 43.20
C THR A 422 25.81 5.37 43.21
N LYS A 423 24.97 6.26 43.77
CA LYS A 423 23.51 6.09 43.78
C LYS A 423 22.93 6.23 42.38
N ASP A 424 23.32 7.27 41.64
CA ASP A 424 22.90 7.50 40.26
C ASP A 424 23.31 6.35 39.34
N LEU A 425 24.53 5.82 39.53
CA LEU A 425 25.02 4.68 38.76
C LEU A 425 24.15 3.44 39.01
N ASN A 426 23.81 3.15 40.27
CA ASN A 426 22.92 2.04 40.61
C ASN A 426 21.49 2.21 40.05
N GLU A 427 20.96 3.43 40.02
CA GLU A 427 19.65 3.71 39.42
C GLU A 427 19.68 3.47 37.91
N ARG A 428 20.71 3.96 37.21
CA ARG A 428 20.90 3.70 35.78
C ARG A 428 21.12 2.23 35.44
N THR A 429 21.83 1.47 36.28
CA THR A 429 21.98 0.03 36.09
C THR A 429 20.63 -0.68 36.17
N LYS A 430 19.74 -0.27 37.09
CA LYS A 430 18.37 -0.82 37.17
C LYS A 430 17.53 -0.46 35.95
N GLU A 431 17.67 0.75 35.41
CA GLU A 431 16.98 1.15 34.18
C GLU A 431 17.47 0.37 32.96
N CYS A 432 18.79 0.16 32.84
CA CYS A 432 19.35 -0.67 31.78
C CYS A 432 18.84 -2.11 31.85
N GLN A 433 18.78 -2.69 33.06
CA GLN A 433 18.25 -4.04 33.25
C GLN A 433 16.78 -4.15 32.80
N LYS A 434 15.93 -3.16 33.15
CA LYS A 434 14.53 -3.15 32.69
C LYS A 434 14.42 -3.04 31.18
N ALA A 435 15.27 -2.22 30.54
CA ALA A 435 15.29 -2.08 29.09
C ALA A 435 15.75 -3.38 28.40
N GLU A 436 16.69 -4.12 29.01
CA GLU A 436 17.09 -5.45 28.53
C GLU A 436 15.94 -6.47 28.64
N ASP A 437 15.22 -6.49 29.77
CA ASP A 437 14.07 -7.38 29.95
C ASP A 437 12.95 -7.07 28.93
N GLU A 438 12.66 -5.79 28.68
CA GLU A 438 11.71 -5.36 27.64
C GLU A 438 12.17 -5.76 26.23
N LEU A 439 13.48 -5.63 25.96
CA LEU A 439 14.07 -6.03 24.69
C LEU A 439 13.91 -7.53 24.45
N ASP A 440 14.08 -8.37 25.48
CA ASP A 440 13.91 -9.81 25.36
C ASP A 440 12.45 -10.21 25.11
N VAL A 441 11.48 -9.57 25.77
CA VAL A 441 10.05 -9.75 25.47
C VAL A 441 9.74 -9.41 24.01
N THR A 442 10.24 -8.27 23.51
CA THR A 442 10.00 -7.88 22.10
C THR A 442 10.67 -8.82 21.09
N LYS A 443 11.80 -9.45 21.42
CA LYS A 443 12.42 -10.49 20.58
C LYS A 443 11.55 -11.74 20.51
N GLU A 444 10.97 -12.17 21.63
CA GLU A 444 10.06 -13.33 21.65
C GLU A 444 8.80 -13.08 20.82
N GLU A 445 8.19 -11.89 20.93
CA GLU A 445 7.05 -11.48 20.10
C GLU A 445 7.39 -11.49 18.61
N LEU A 446 8.57 -10.95 18.25
CA LEU A 446 9.05 -10.92 16.86
C LEU A 446 9.27 -12.34 16.30
N GLU A 447 9.82 -13.26 17.09
CA GLU A 447 10.01 -14.65 16.66
C GLU A 447 8.67 -15.38 16.51
N GLY A 448 7.71 -15.11 17.39
CA GLY A 448 6.33 -15.57 17.26
C GLY A 448 5.67 -15.11 15.96
N GLU A 449 5.84 -13.84 15.60
CA GLU A 449 5.27 -13.28 14.36
C GLU A 449 5.98 -13.83 13.10
N LYS A 450 7.30 -14.05 13.15
CA LYS A 450 8.04 -14.74 12.07
C LYS A 450 7.53 -16.16 11.85
N LYS A 451 7.18 -16.88 12.91
CA LYS A 451 6.59 -18.22 12.80
C LYS A 451 5.23 -18.17 12.12
N ARG A 452 4.35 -17.24 12.50
CA ARG A 452 3.04 -17.03 11.84
C ARG A 452 3.18 -16.66 10.37
N SER A 453 4.15 -15.82 10.03
CA SER A 453 4.45 -15.46 8.64
C SER A 453 4.86 -16.68 7.80
N ARG A 454 5.71 -17.56 8.34
CA ARG A 454 6.09 -18.84 7.70
C ARG A 454 4.87 -19.74 7.47
N GLU A 455 4.00 -19.90 8.47
CA GLU A 455 2.77 -20.70 8.35
C GLU A 455 1.80 -20.14 7.31
N LEU A 456 1.70 -18.82 7.18
CA LEU A 456 0.88 -18.18 6.15
C LEU A 456 1.48 -18.37 4.75
N SER A 457 2.80 -18.28 4.62
CA SER A 457 3.51 -18.52 3.36
C SER A 457 3.29 -19.95 2.86
N GLU A 458 3.39 -20.95 3.74
CA GLU A 458 3.12 -22.36 3.39
C GLU A 458 1.67 -22.57 2.96
N LYS A 459 0.71 -21.93 3.63
CA LYS A 459 -0.71 -21.97 3.23
C LYS A 459 -0.93 -21.36 1.84
N LEU A 460 -0.26 -20.25 1.52
CA LEU A 460 -0.34 -19.62 0.20
C LEU A 460 0.24 -20.52 -0.89
N GLU A 461 1.37 -21.18 -0.64
CA GLU A 461 1.96 -22.15 -1.58
C GLU A 461 1.00 -23.32 -1.85
N ASN A 462 0.37 -23.84 -0.80
CA ASN A 462 -0.62 -24.91 -0.95
C ASN A 462 -1.87 -24.46 -1.73
N ILE A 463 -2.32 -23.21 -1.54
CA ILE A 463 -3.41 -22.64 -2.35
C ILE A 463 -2.98 -22.55 -3.82
N GLY A 464 -1.76 -22.12 -4.11
CA GLY A 464 -1.19 -22.09 -5.46
C GLY A 464 -1.25 -23.45 -6.17
N LYS A 465 -0.84 -24.52 -5.46
CA LYS A 465 -0.92 -25.90 -5.98
C LYS A 465 -2.36 -26.36 -6.26
N VAL A 466 -3.34 -25.88 -5.49
CA VAL A 466 -4.76 -26.20 -5.71
C VAL A 466 -5.29 -25.42 -6.92
N THR A 467 -4.93 -24.14 -7.06
CA THR A 467 -5.36 -23.33 -8.21
C THR A 467 -4.80 -23.87 -9.53
N GLU A 468 -3.56 -24.35 -9.56
CA GLU A 468 -2.98 -25.00 -10.74
C GLU A 468 -3.76 -26.26 -11.15
N LYS A 469 -4.17 -27.08 -10.17
CA LYS A 469 -4.99 -28.27 -10.44
C LYS A 469 -6.39 -27.91 -10.94
N GLU A 470 -6.99 -26.85 -10.40
CA GLU A 470 -8.30 -26.35 -10.83
C GLU A 470 -8.24 -25.84 -12.28
N GLU A 471 -7.20 -25.11 -12.65
CA GLU A 471 -6.99 -24.64 -14.03
C GLU A 471 -6.78 -25.79 -15.02
N ALA A 472 -6.03 -26.83 -14.63
CA ALA A 472 -5.87 -28.03 -15.43
C ALA A 472 -7.23 -28.74 -15.68
N LEU A 473 -8.04 -28.91 -14.64
CA LEU A 473 -9.38 -29.51 -14.75
C LEU A 473 -10.33 -28.65 -15.61
N ARG A 474 -10.23 -27.32 -15.51
CA ARG A 474 -11.00 -26.37 -16.32
C ARG A 474 -10.65 -26.47 -17.80
N ALA A 475 -9.37 -26.60 -18.11
CA ALA A 475 -8.90 -26.81 -19.48
C ALA A 475 -9.43 -28.12 -20.05
N ASP A 476 -9.39 -29.21 -19.27
CA ASP A 476 -9.93 -30.52 -19.65
C ASP A 476 -11.44 -30.46 -19.91
N LEU A 477 -12.20 -29.80 -19.03
CA LEU A 477 -13.63 -29.59 -19.20
C LEU A 477 -13.95 -28.75 -20.46
N GLY A 478 -13.11 -27.76 -20.78
CA GLY A 478 -13.18 -27.00 -22.03
C GLY A 478 -13.03 -27.88 -23.26
N ARG A 479 -12.03 -28.77 -23.27
CA ARG A 479 -11.81 -29.72 -24.38
C ARG A 479 -13.02 -30.66 -24.57
N LEU A 480 -13.53 -31.24 -23.48
CA LEU A 480 -14.69 -32.14 -23.52
C LEU A 480 -15.96 -31.43 -24.05
N LYS A 481 -16.18 -30.15 -23.71
CA LYS A 481 -17.31 -29.38 -24.26
C LYS A 481 -17.21 -29.17 -25.76
N VAL A 482 -16.01 -28.93 -26.28
CA VAL A 482 -15.78 -28.79 -27.73
C VAL A 482 -16.05 -30.11 -28.44
N GLU A 483 -15.57 -31.23 -27.88
CA GLU A 483 -15.86 -32.57 -28.41
C GLU A 483 -17.36 -32.88 -28.42
N LEU A 484 -18.07 -32.55 -27.35
CA LEU A 484 -19.53 -32.73 -27.25
C LEU A 484 -20.26 -31.94 -28.35
N CYS A 485 -19.92 -30.66 -28.55
CA CYS A 485 -20.49 -29.82 -29.60
C CYS A 485 -20.22 -30.37 -31.01
N ALA A 486 -19.03 -30.94 -31.23
CA ALA A 486 -18.70 -31.59 -32.50
C ALA A 486 -19.57 -32.85 -32.73
N LYS A 487 -19.82 -33.65 -31.68
CA LYS A 487 -20.72 -34.81 -31.76
C LYS A 487 -22.19 -34.40 -31.96
N ASP A 488 -22.66 -33.33 -31.33
CA ASP A 488 -24.03 -32.84 -31.51
C ASP A 488 -24.28 -32.36 -32.95
N LYS A 489 -23.32 -31.65 -33.55
CA LYS A 489 -23.39 -31.27 -34.97
C LYS A 489 -23.46 -32.49 -35.89
N LEU A 490 -22.65 -33.51 -35.61
CA LEU A 490 -22.67 -34.77 -36.37
C LEU A 490 -24.03 -35.48 -36.23
N ILE A 491 -24.62 -35.51 -35.03
CA ILE A 491 -25.96 -36.08 -34.80
C ILE A 491 -27.02 -35.32 -35.61
N GLU A 492 -26.98 -33.99 -35.63
CA GLU A 492 -27.92 -33.18 -36.43
C GLU A 492 -27.75 -33.41 -37.94
N GLU A 493 -26.53 -33.54 -38.43
CA GLU A 493 -26.27 -33.91 -39.83
C GLU A 493 -26.83 -35.30 -40.17
N LEU A 494 -26.63 -36.28 -39.29
CA LEU A 494 -27.18 -37.62 -39.45
C LEU A 494 -28.72 -37.61 -39.42
N ARG A 495 -29.34 -36.85 -38.52
CA ARG A 495 -30.81 -36.68 -38.47
C ARG A 495 -31.37 -36.09 -39.76
N LYS A 496 -30.72 -35.06 -40.32
CA LYS A 496 -31.12 -34.49 -41.62
C LYS A 496 -31.01 -35.50 -42.76
N LYS A 497 -29.97 -36.34 -42.77
CA LYS A 497 -29.84 -37.42 -43.76
C LYS A 497 -30.93 -38.48 -43.61
N VAL A 498 -31.25 -38.87 -42.37
CA VAL A 498 -32.37 -39.79 -42.09
C VAL A 498 -33.68 -39.21 -42.59
N LEU A 499 -33.98 -37.94 -42.28
CA LEU A 499 -35.21 -37.29 -42.73
C LEU A 499 -35.33 -37.25 -44.26
N LYS A 500 -34.25 -36.90 -44.96
CA LYS A 500 -34.22 -36.91 -46.44
C LYS A 500 -34.47 -38.31 -47.02
N LEU A 501 -33.89 -39.34 -46.41
CA LEU A 501 -34.11 -40.73 -46.83
C LEU A 501 -35.54 -41.17 -46.52
N GLU A 502 -36.11 -40.78 -45.38
CA GLU A 502 -37.51 -41.04 -45.05
C GLU A 502 -38.46 -40.37 -46.05
N ASP A 503 -38.22 -39.10 -46.41
CA ASP A 503 -39.00 -38.36 -47.41
C ASP A 503 -38.90 -39.02 -48.79
N GLN A 504 -37.70 -39.44 -49.19
CA GLN A 504 -37.48 -40.17 -50.44
C GLN A 504 -38.24 -41.50 -50.44
N CYS A 505 -38.21 -42.27 -49.34
CA CYS A 505 -39.00 -43.49 -49.22
C CYS A 505 -40.51 -43.24 -49.29
N CYS A 506 -41.02 -42.15 -48.68
CA CYS A 506 -42.43 -41.77 -48.79
C CYS A 506 -42.80 -41.43 -50.24
N LEU A 507 -41.97 -40.65 -50.92
CA LEU A 507 -42.19 -40.26 -52.31
C LEU A 507 -42.22 -41.49 -53.24
N MET A 508 -41.29 -42.44 -53.05
CA MET A 508 -41.26 -43.71 -53.79
C MET A 508 -42.48 -44.60 -53.52
N ALA A 509 -43.08 -44.51 -52.33
CA ALA A 509 -44.29 -45.25 -51.97
C ALA A 509 -45.58 -44.60 -52.52
N GLU A 510 -45.63 -43.27 -52.55
CA GLU A 510 -46.74 -42.48 -53.11
C GLU A 510 -46.77 -42.52 -54.64
N TYR A 511 -45.59 -42.48 -55.27
CA TYR A 511 -45.42 -42.46 -56.73
C TYR A 511 -44.52 -43.63 -57.17
N PRO A 512 -45.06 -44.84 -57.30
CA PRO A 512 -44.29 -46.03 -57.68
C PRO A 512 -43.63 -45.90 -59.05
N ASP A 513 -44.23 -45.09 -59.94
CA ASP A 513 -43.74 -44.84 -61.30
C ASP A 513 -42.47 -43.96 -61.31
N LEU A 514 -42.13 -43.31 -60.20
CA LEU A 514 -40.85 -42.59 -60.00
C LEU A 514 -39.70 -43.51 -59.60
N ASN A 515 -39.98 -44.76 -59.25
CA ASN A 515 -38.95 -45.80 -59.23
C ASN A 515 -38.64 -46.08 -60.69
N GLY A 516 -37.66 -45.38 -61.27
CA GLY A 516 -37.22 -45.65 -62.63
C GLY A 516 -37.08 -47.17 -62.88
N PRO A 517 -37.18 -47.62 -64.14
CA PRO A 517 -37.07 -49.04 -64.47
C PRO A 517 -35.89 -49.63 -63.70
N ILE A 518 -36.15 -50.67 -62.89
CA ILE A 518 -35.15 -51.30 -62.02
C ILE A 518 -33.91 -51.48 -62.88
N GLU A 519 -32.85 -50.70 -62.62
CA GLU A 519 -31.60 -50.86 -63.34
C GLU A 519 -31.09 -52.25 -62.97
N VAL A 520 -31.39 -53.21 -63.83
CA VAL A 520 -30.77 -54.52 -63.87
C VAL A 520 -29.32 -54.21 -64.20
N THR A 521 -28.52 -53.98 -63.15
CA THR A 521 -27.07 -53.94 -63.26
C THR A 521 -26.68 -55.24 -63.93
N ALA A 522 -26.31 -55.12 -65.20
CA ALA A 522 -26.19 -56.19 -66.18
C ALA A 522 -24.96 -57.08 -65.94
N THR A 523 -24.63 -57.35 -64.67
CA THR A 523 -23.46 -58.15 -64.28
C THR A 523 -23.78 -59.27 -63.31
N ASN A 524 -25.03 -59.51 -62.94
CA ASN A 524 -25.41 -60.72 -62.21
C ASN A 524 -26.43 -61.53 -63.01
N GLU A 525 -25.95 -62.67 -63.49
CA GLU A 525 -26.71 -63.80 -64.03
C GLU A 525 -27.94 -64.09 -63.15
N GLU A 526 -29.10 -64.25 -63.80
CA GLU A 526 -30.36 -64.78 -63.28
C GLU A 526 -30.70 -64.43 -61.81
N ARG A 527 -31.21 -63.20 -61.55
CA ARG A 527 -32.19 -63.08 -60.46
C ARG A 527 -33.39 -63.93 -60.84
N GLY A 528 -33.45 -65.16 -60.31
CA GLY A 528 -34.57 -66.05 -60.57
C GLY A 528 -35.89 -65.39 -60.21
N LEU A 529 -36.96 -65.71 -60.96
CA LEU A 529 -38.33 -65.18 -60.80
C LEU A 529 -38.80 -65.13 -59.34
N LYS A 530 -38.35 -66.11 -58.54
CA LYS A 530 -38.64 -66.19 -57.09
C LYS A 530 -38.03 -65.02 -56.30
N GLN A 531 -36.81 -64.62 -56.61
CA GLN A 531 -36.14 -63.47 -55.99
C GLN A 531 -36.85 -62.17 -56.37
N GLU A 532 -37.26 -62.04 -57.64
CA GLU A 532 -38.00 -60.86 -58.12
C GLU A 532 -39.38 -60.75 -57.46
N MET A 533 -40.14 -61.86 -57.36
CA MET A 533 -41.38 -61.90 -56.59
C MET A 533 -41.16 -61.56 -55.11
N GLN A 534 -40.08 -62.06 -54.48
CA GLN A 534 -39.75 -61.72 -53.09
C GLN A 534 -39.38 -60.25 -52.92
N ASP A 535 -38.71 -59.64 -53.89
CA ASP A 535 -38.39 -58.22 -53.89
C ASP A 535 -39.67 -57.38 -54.06
N GLN A 536 -40.60 -57.80 -54.93
CA GLN A 536 -41.91 -57.15 -55.08
C GLN A 536 -42.79 -57.28 -53.83
N ILE A 537 -42.83 -58.46 -53.20
CA ILE A 537 -43.55 -58.66 -51.93
C ILE A 537 -42.97 -57.75 -50.85
N ARG A 538 -41.65 -57.70 -50.69
CA ARG A 538 -40.99 -56.80 -49.72
C ARG A 538 -41.28 -55.32 -50.00
N ALA A 539 -41.29 -54.92 -51.27
CA ALA A 539 -41.64 -53.55 -51.65
C ALA A 539 -43.09 -53.21 -51.30
N ASN A 540 -44.02 -54.13 -51.53
CA ASN A 540 -45.43 -53.97 -51.18
C ASN A 540 -45.66 -53.97 -49.66
N GLU A 541 -44.97 -54.83 -48.90
CA GLU A 541 -45.01 -54.82 -47.44
C GLU A 541 -44.52 -53.48 -46.87
N LEU A 542 -43.41 -52.95 -47.40
CA LEU A 542 -42.90 -51.63 -47.04
C LEU A 542 -43.92 -50.53 -47.36
N ARG A 543 -44.55 -50.58 -48.55
CA ARG A 543 -45.58 -49.63 -48.97
C ARG A 543 -46.78 -49.65 -48.03
N ILE A 544 -47.29 -50.83 -47.68
CA ILE A 544 -48.40 -50.99 -46.74
C ILE A 544 -48.03 -50.42 -45.37
N SER A 545 -46.81 -50.67 -44.88
CA SER A 545 -46.34 -50.13 -43.61
C SER A 545 -46.23 -48.60 -43.62
N LEU A 546 -45.78 -48.00 -44.72
CA LEU A 546 -45.69 -46.55 -44.86
C LEU A 546 -47.07 -45.90 -44.90
N LEU A 547 -48.01 -46.48 -45.66
CA LEU A 547 -49.39 -46.02 -45.71
C LEU A 547 -50.05 -46.07 -44.33
N HIS A 548 -49.86 -47.14 -43.55
CA HIS A 548 -50.34 -47.21 -42.17
C HIS A 548 -49.77 -46.09 -41.29
N LYS A 549 -48.46 -45.80 -41.41
CA LYS A 549 -47.81 -44.72 -40.65
C LYS A 549 -48.36 -43.34 -41.04
N GLN A 550 -48.66 -43.11 -42.32
CA GLN A 550 -49.29 -41.88 -42.78
C GLN A 550 -50.74 -41.76 -42.28
N THR A 551 -51.53 -42.84 -42.34
CA THR A 551 -52.89 -42.86 -41.79
C THR A 551 -52.89 -42.54 -40.30
N GLU A 552 -51.94 -43.09 -39.53
CA GLU A 552 -51.83 -42.80 -38.10
C GLU A 552 -51.44 -41.33 -37.84
N LYS A 553 -50.49 -40.77 -38.60
CA LYS A 553 -50.15 -39.33 -38.52
C LYS A 553 -51.36 -38.44 -38.80
N LEU A 554 -52.14 -38.76 -39.83
CA LEU A 554 -53.36 -38.04 -40.18
C LEU A 554 -54.41 -38.16 -39.07
N ARG A 555 -54.55 -39.35 -38.47
CA ARG A 555 -55.46 -39.59 -37.35
C ARG A 555 -55.09 -38.73 -36.14
N VAL A 556 -53.81 -38.70 -35.77
CA VAL A 556 -53.30 -37.85 -34.66
C VAL A 556 -53.49 -36.37 -34.97
N ALA A 557 -53.27 -35.93 -36.21
CA ALA A 557 -53.49 -34.54 -36.61
C ALA A 557 -54.99 -34.17 -36.57
N ALA A 558 -55.87 -35.05 -37.01
CA ALA A 558 -57.32 -34.87 -36.93
C ALA A 558 -57.78 -34.76 -35.46
N CYS A 559 -57.28 -35.62 -34.57
CA CYS A 559 -57.59 -35.54 -33.12
C CYS A 559 -57.03 -34.28 -32.42
N LYS A 560 -56.13 -33.51 -33.05
CA LYS A 560 -55.64 -32.22 -32.51
C LYS A 560 -56.46 -31.02 -32.99
N LEU A 561 -57.32 -31.22 -33.99
CA LEU A 561 -58.20 -30.20 -34.57
C LEU A 561 -59.62 -30.25 -33.99
N GLU A 562 -59.98 -31.35 -33.32
CA GLU A 562 -61.11 -31.46 -32.39
C GLU A 562 -60.70 -30.96 -31.00
#